data_AF-A0A7Y6PR52-F1
#
_entry.id   AF-A0A7Y6PR52-F1
#
_cell.length_a   1.000
_cell.length_b   1.000
_cell.length_c   1.000
_cell.angle_alpha   90.00
_cell.angle_beta   90.00
_cell.angle_gamma   90.00
#
_symmetry.space_group_name_H-M   'P 1'
#
loop_
_entity.id
_entity.type
_entity.pdbx_description
1 polymer ?
#
loop_
_entity_poly.entity_id
_entity_poly.type
_entity_poly.pdbx_seq_one_letter_code
_entity_poly.pdbx_strand_id
1 'polypeptide(L)'
;YLRSLPSPRVSPPVLALGALVGLQLPWLALWLAGEGARGLVVVAALTLVIAALASWRPYVRHSRTPRWRTGPSALVGVYMRALRRRAGDALVRGAGLAILAGLAGGLFVRNNHRVGEDAAVMGASTIAIVLVPGWVGTLMPLVEAHRASAWLASSLGISEVARVGVLATAVSAVYALGMAIAVGAAALAFGGSTATLATFAVVGIGAAVGAALVTTRALVWADRGGGDPSRVVSGAVVASAVAVACLVWLGAAGVLGLLAIGIAATLTARTS
;
A
#
# COMPACT_ATOMS: atom_id res chain seq x y z
N TYR A 1 0.19 9.50 19.02
CA TYR A 1 1.34 10.34 18.66
C TYR A 1 0.94 11.80 18.36
N LEU A 2 0.00 12.08 17.46
CA LEU A 2 -0.46 13.47 17.18
C LEU A 2 -1.22 14.18 18.33
N ARG A 3 -1.63 13.46 19.38
CA ARG A 3 -2.28 14.04 20.59
C ARG A 3 -1.30 14.47 21.69
N SER A 4 -0.01 14.12 21.57
CA SER A 4 1.00 14.38 22.61
C SER A 4 2.02 15.46 22.23
N LEU A 5 1.86 16.09 21.07
CA LEU A 5 2.65 17.27 20.69
C LEU A 5 1.95 18.53 21.22
N PRO A 6 2.69 19.59 21.64
CA PRO A 6 2.10 20.90 21.88
C PRO A 6 1.29 21.27 20.63
N SER A 7 0.03 21.64 20.85
CA SER A 7 -0.94 21.97 19.79
C SER A 7 -0.23 22.69 18.64
N PRO A 8 -0.18 22.13 17.42
CA PRO A 8 0.38 22.87 16.31
C PRO A 8 -0.42 24.18 16.19
N ARG A 9 0.27 25.32 16.13
CA ARG A 9 -0.35 26.64 15.91
C ARG A 9 -1.14 26.69 14.59
N VAL A 10 -0.90 25.71 13.74
CA VAL A 10 -1.49 25.54 12.42
C VAL A 10 -2.42 24.34 12.48
N SER A 11 -3.67 24.53 12.03
CA SER A 11 -4.67 23.47 12.10
C SER A 11 -4.22 22.24 11.30
N PRO A 12 -4.42 21.00 11.81
CA PRO A 12 -4.13 19.76 11.09
C PRO A 12 -4.56 19.73 9.61
N PRO A 13 -5.72 20.30 9.19
CA PRO A 13 -6.08 20.37 7.77
C PRO A 13 -5.15 21.24 6.93
N VAL A 14 -4.52 22.29 7.47
CA VAL A 14 -3.58 23.13 6.72
C VAL A 14 -2.27 22.40 6.47
N LEU A 15 -1.79 21.62 7.44
CA LEU A 15 -0.62 20.74 7.25
C LEU A 15 -0.91 19.63 6.24
N ALA A 16 -2.12 19.04 6.31
CA ALA A 16 -2.56 18.05 5.33
C ALA A 16 -2.62 18.66 3.92
N LEU A 17 -3.19 19.86 3.77
CA LEU A 17 -3.27 20.59 2.50
C LEU A 17 -1.88 20.91 1.96
N GLY A 18 -0.97 21.43 2.80
CA GLY A 18 0.40 21.74 2.42
C GLY A 18 1.18 20.51 1.98
N ALA A 19 1.01 19.37 2.68
CA ALA A 19 1.60 18.11 2.27
C ALA A 19 1.02 17.60 0.94
N LEU A 20 -0.30 17.72 0.74
CA LEU A 20 -0.98 17.30 -0.49
C LEU A 20 -0.51 18.13 -1.68
N VAL A 21 -0.46 19.46 -1.53
CA VAL A 21 0.02 20.39 -2.56
C VAL A 21 1.51 20.18 -2.84
N GLY A 22 2.35 20.08 -1.81
CA GLY A 22 3.79 19.87 -1.96
C GLY A 22 4.15 18.56 -2.66
N LEU A 23 3.42 17.47 -2.39
CA LEU A 23 3.61 16.20 -3.08
C LEU A 23 3.07 16.22 -4.52
N GLN A 24 2.01 16.98 -4.78
CA GLN A 24 1.37 17.05 -6.10
C GLN A 24 2.10 18.00 -7.06
N LEU A 25 2.77 19.05 -6.56
CA LEU A 25 3.41 20.07 -7.40
C LEU A 25 4.46 19.54 -8.40
N PRO A 26 5.39 18.63 -8.01
CA PRO A 26 6.34 18.05 -8.97
C PRO A 26 5.65 17.25 -10.08
N TRP A 27 4.54 16.59 -9.74
CA TRP A 27 3.71 15.85 -10.69
C TRP A 27 2.97 16.76 -11.64
N LEU A 28 2.39 17.84 -11.11
CA LEU A 28 1.68 18.87 -11.88
C LEU A 28 2.64 19.54 -12.88
N ALA A 29 3.88 19.79 -12.48
CA ALA A 29 4.93 20.34 -13.34
C ALA A 29 5.33 19.37 -14.48
N LEU A 30 5.54 18.08 -14.17
CA LEU A 30 5.84 17.05 -15.16
C LEU A 30 4.70 16.87 -16.18
N TRP A 31 3.46 16.98 -15.74
CA TRP A 31 2.28 16.83 -16.58
C TRP A 31 2.00 18.07 -17.46
N LEU A 32 2.18 19.28 -16.92
CA LEU A 32 2.08 20.52 -17.69
C LEU A 32 3.12 20.57 -18.81
N ALA A 33 4.33 20.06 -18.56
CA ALA A 33 5.39 20.00 -19.56
C ALA A 33 5.10 19.01 -20.71
N GLY A 34 4.30 17.96 -20.46
CA GLY A 34 4.02 16.91 -21.45
C GLY A 34 2.69 17.04 -22.20
N GLU A 35 1.58 17.27 -21.49
CA GLU A 35 0.21 17.18 -22.05
C GLU A 35 -0.59 18.50 -22.00
N GLY A 36 -0.03 19.57 -21.45
CA GLY A 36 -0.72 20.87 -21.34
C GLY A 36 -2.02 20.78 -20.53
N ALA A 37 -3.12 21.32 -21.08
CA ALA A 37 -4.39 21.47 -20.36
C ALA A 37 -5.06 20.14 -19.97
N ARG A 38 -4.82 19.04 -20.69
CA ARG A 38 -5.40 17.72 -20.38
C ARG A 38 -4.85 17.18 -19.06
N GLY A 39 -3.56 17.39 -18.80
CA GLY A 39 -2.94 17.01 -17.55
C GLY A 39 -3.53 17.75 -16.35
N LEU A 40 -3.83 19.03 -16.52
CA LEU A 40 -4.44 19.85 -15.48
C LEU A 40 -5.84 19.35 -15.12
N VAL A 41 -6.64 18.96 -16.12
CA VAL A 41 -7.97 18.36 -15.91
C VAL A 41 -7.87 17.03 -15.17
N VAL A 42 -6.92 16.17 -15.55
CA VAL A 42 -6.71 14.88 -14.87
C VAL A 42 -6.31 15.09 -13.42
N VAL A 43 -5.35 15.97 -13.12
CA VAL A 43 -4.90 16.26 -11.75
C VAL A 43 -6.02 16.91 -10.92
N ALA A 44 -6.77 17.85 -11.48
CA ALA A 44 -7.89 18.50 -10.79
C ALA A 44 -9.01 17.50 -10.47
N ALA A 45 -9.39 16.66 -11.44
CA ALA A 45 -10.38 15.60 -11.24
C ALA A 45 -9.89 14.58 -10.19
N LEU A 46 -8.63 14.17 -10.26
CA LEU A 46 -7.98 13.32 -9.27
C LEU A 46 -8.10 13.90 -7.86
N THR A 47 -7.72 15.16 -7.72
CA THR A 47 -7.67 15.87 -6.43
C THR A 47 -9.07 15.98 -5.83
N LEU A 48 -10.08 16.25 -6.65
CA LEU A 48 -11.49 16.24 -6.24
C LEU A 48 -11.95 14.86 -5.78
N VAL A 49 -11.58 13.78 -6.48
CA VAL A 49 -11.90 12.41 -6.06
C VAL A 49 -11.23 12.08 -4.74
N ILE A 50 -9.94 12.42 -4.55
CA ILE A 50 -9.24 12.23 -3.25
C ILE A 50 -9.99 12.98 -2.14
N ALA A 51 -10.34 14.25 -2.36
CA ALA A 51 -11.04 15.07 -1.38
C ALA A 51 -12.43 14.51 -1.03
N ALA A 52 -13.19 14.06 -2.03
CA ALA A 52 -14.49 13.44 -1.84
C ALA A 52 -14.37 12.12 -1.05
N LEU A 53 -13.44 11.24 -1.42
CA LEU A 53 -13.18 10.01 -0.69
C LEU A 53 -12.69 10.26 0.74
N ALA A 54 -11.90 11.32 0.95
CA ALA A 54 -11.46 11.70 2.29
C ALA A 54 -12.61 12.17 3.20
N SER A 55 -13.68 12.70 2.61
CA SER A 55 -14.88 13.19 3.32
C SER A 55 -15.92 12.11 3.63
N TRP A 56 -15.82 10.93 3.00
CA TRP A 56 -16.83 9.88 3.12
C TRP A 56 -16.70 9.07 4.42
N ARG A 57 -17.82 8.84 5.12
CA ARG A 57 -17.89 8.03 6.35
C ARG A 57 -18.78 6.80 6.15
N PRO A 58 -18.21 5.60 5.94
CA PRO A 58 -19.03 4.40 5.74
C PRO A 58 -19.73 3.94 7.01
N TYR A 59 -20.94 3.38 6.84
CA TYR A 59 -21.82 2.91 7.93
C TYR A 59 -21.30 1.64 8.61
N VAL A 60 -21.23 1.62 9.94
CA VAL A 60 -20.71 0.49 10.72
C VAL A 60 -21.81 -0.55 10.97
N ARG A 61 -21.71 -1.73 10.35
CA ARG A 61 -22.61 -2.88 10.64
C ARG A 61 -22.20 -3.61 11.92
N HIS A 62 -23.18 -3.95 12.75
CA HIS A 62 -23.02 -4.73 13.98
C HIS A 62 -22.68 -6.20 13.69
N SER A 63 -21.84 -6.84 14.52
CA SER A 63 -21.31 -8.19 14.24
C SER A 63 -22.15 -9.32 14.80
N ARG A 64 -22.31 -10.39 14.02
CA ARG A 64 -22.68 -11.73 14.50
C ARG A 64 -21.50 -12.39 15.23
N THR A 65 -21.80 -13.27 16.17
CA THR A 65 -20.82 -14.06 16.94
C THR A 65 -19.93 -14.87 15.98
N PRO A 66 -18.60 -14.81 16.13
CA PRO A 66 -17.71 -15.59 15.27
C PRO A 66 -17.74 -17.08 15.61
N ARG A 67 -17.61 -17.92 14.58
CA ARG A 67 -17.30 -19.35 14.72
C ARG A 67 -15.87 -19.58 14.20
N TRP A 68 -14.90 -19.69 15.11
CA TRP A 68 -13.51 -20.00 14.75
C TRP A 68 -13.26 -21.49 14.97
N ARG A 69 -12.69 -22.19 13.98
CA ARG A 69 -12.37 -23.62 14.09
C ARG A 69 -10.91 -23.89 14.48
N THR A 70 -10.00 -22.95 14.24
CA THR A 70 -8.56 -23.10 14.51
C THR A 70 -7.92 -21.79 14.99
N GLY A 71 -6.81 -21.86 15.72
CA GLY A 71 -6.07 -20.68 16.19
C GLY A 71 -5.66 -19.69 15.08
N PRO A 72 -5.03 -20.14 13.99
CA PRO A 72 -4.64 -19.25 12.88
C PRO A 72 -5.85 -18.60 12.18
N SER A 73 -6.96 -19.33 12.01
CA SER A 73 -8.18 -18.76 11.42
C SER A 73 -8.81 -17.69 12.32
N ALA A 74 -8.69 -17.82 13.64
CA ALA A 74 -9.09 -16.78 14.58
C ALA A 74 -8.24 -15.51 14.40
N LEU A 75 -6.93 -15.63 14.26
CA LEU A 75 -6.04 -14.48 14.02
C LEU A 75 -6.34 -13.77 12.70
N VAL A 76 -6.50 -14.50 11.60
CA VAL A 76 -6.93 -13.93 10.30
C VAL A 76 -8.23 -13.14 10.48
N GLY A 77 -9.19 -13.75 11.20
CA GLY A 77 -10.46 -13.11 11.52
C GLY A 77 -10.32 -11.81 12.31
N VAL A 78 -9.39 -11.76 13.27
CA VAL A 78 -9.08 -10.54 14.03
C VAL A 78 -8.51 -9.45 13.12
N TYR A 79 -7.52 -9.76 12.27
CA TYR A 79 -6.95 -8.78 11.34
C TYR A 79 -7.97 -8.25 10.34
N MET A 80 -8.73 -9.14 9.71
CA MET A 80 -9.74 -8.74 8.73
C MET A 80 -10.85 -7.90 9.37
N ARG A 81 -11.24 -8.20 10.61
CA ARG A 81 -12.22 -7.40 11.35
C ARG A 81 -11.64 -6.05 11.79
N ALA A 82 -10.36 -6.01 12.18
CA ALA A 82 -9.67 -4.78 12.52
C ALA A 82 -9.57 -3.86 11.29
N LEU A 83 -9.15 -4.39 10.14
CA LEU A 83 -9.15 -3.68 8.85
C LEU A 83 -10.55 -3.13 8.54
N ARG A 84 -11.58 -3.97 8.59
CA ARG A 84 -12.93 -3.54 8.26
C ARG A 84 -13.48 -2.44 9.19
N ARG A 85 -13.18 -2.51 10.49
CA ARG A 85 -13.74 -1.56 11.48
C ARG A 85 -12.93 -0.28 11.62
N ARG A 86 -11.61 -0.38 11.59
CA ARG A 86 -10.70 0.73 11.89
C ARG A 86 -10.04 1.31 10.64
N ALA A 87 -9.91 0.52 9.58
CA ALA A 87 -9.30 0.94 8.32
C ALA A 87 -10.32 1.24 7.21
N GLY A 88 -11.63 1.26 7.47
CA GLY A 88 -12.63 1.47 6.42
C GLY A 88 -12.38 2.73 5.57
N ASP A 89 -12.19 3.87 6.25
CA ASP A 89 -11.83 5.15 5.62
C ASP A 89 -10.45 5.06 4.93
N ALA A 90 -9.46 4.46 5.58
CA ALA A 90 -8.12 4.28 5.01
C ALA A 90 -8.11 3.37 3.76
N LEU A 91 -8.93 2.32 3.71
CA LEU A 91 -9.07 1.40 2.59
C LEU A 91 -9.74 2.09 1.41
N VAL A 92 -10.77 2.89 1.66
CA VAL A 92 -11.42 3.72 0.64
C VAL A 92 -10.42 4.71 0.03
N ARG A 93 -9.68 5.43 0.88
CA ARG A 93 -8.63 6.36 0.42
C ARG A 93 -7.51 5.62 -0.31
N GLY A 94 -7.09 4.46 0.18
CA GLY A 94 -6.11 3.60 -0.45
C GLY A 94 -6.56 3.09 -1.82
N ALA A 95 -7.84 2.71 -1.97
CA ALA A 95 -8.43 2.32 -3.25
C ALA A 95 -8.50 3.52 -4.22
N GLY A 96 -8.86 4.70 -3.72
CA GLY A 96 -8.76 5.95 -4.46
C GLY A 96 -7.34 6.14 -5.00
N LEU A 97 -6.35 6.21 -4.11
CA LEU A 97 -4.93 6.36 -4.47
C LEU A 97 -4.43 5.25 -5.41
N ALA A 98 -4.92 4.02 -5.28
CA ALA A 98 -4.61 2.93 -6.21
C ALA A 98 -5.11 3.23 -7.63
N ILE A 99 -6.34 3.70 -7.79
CA ILE A 99 -6.86 4.12 -9.10
C ILE A 99 -5.97 5.22 -9.68
N LEU A 100 -5.58 6.20 -8.87
CA LEU A 100 -4.75 7.32 -9.32
C LEU A 100 -3.35 6.89 -9.72
N ALA A 101 -2.74 6.02 -8.91
CA ALA A 101 -1.45 5.39 -9.20
C ALA A 101 -1.52 4.60 -10.51
N GLY A 102 -2.61 3.85 -10.71
CA GLY A 102 -2.89 3.09 -11.92
C GLY A 102 -3.00 3.96 -13.16
N LEU A 103 -3.85 4.99 -13.11
CA LEU A 103 -3.98 5.96 -14.19
C LEU A 103 -2.65 6.64 -14.51
N ALA A 104 -1.92 7.09 -13.49
CA ALA A 104 -0.60 7.70 -13.66
C ALA A 104 0.39 6.74 -14.33
N GLY A 105 0.46 5.49 -13.87
CA GLY A 105 1.31 4.45 -14.47
C GLY A 105 0.93 4.15 -15.91
N GLY A 106 -0.36 3.98 -16.21
CA GLY A 106 -0.85 3.72 -17.56
C GLY A 106 -0.60 4.88 -18.52
N LEU A 107 -0.80 6.12 -18.07
CA LEU A 107 -0.52 7.34 -18.85
C LEU A 107 0.97 7.50 -19.10
N PHE A 108 1.83 7.25 -18.11
CA PHE A 108 3.28 7.28 -18.29
C PHE A 108 3.76 6.28 -19.35
N VAL A 109 3.28 5.05 -19.27
CA VAL A 109 3.62 4.00 -20.24
C VAL A 109 3.17 4.42 -21.64
N ARG A 110 1.92 4.91 -21.77
CA ARG A 110 1.34 5.34 -23.04
C ARG A 110 2.12 6.51 -23.65
N ASN A 111 2.42 7.54 -22.87
CA ASN A 111 3.10 8.75 -23.33
C ASN A 111 4.55 8.51 -23.74
N ASN A 112 5.19 7.48 -23.17
CA ASN A 112 6.54 7.08 -23.53
C ASN A 112 6.57 5.98 -24.60
N HIS A 113 5.42 5.64 -25.20
CA HIS A 113 5.28 4.61 -26.22
C HIS A 113 5.93 3.26 -25.83
N ARG A 114 5.90 2.91 -24.54
CA ARG A 114 6.48 1.67 -24.03
C ARG A 114 5.52 0.51 -24.24
N VAL A 115 6.07 -0.67 -24.54
CA VAL A 115 5.32 -1.91 -24.77
C VAL A 115 5.98 -3.08 -24.05
N GLY A 116 5.24 -4.18 -23.87
CA GLY A 116 5.78 -5.42 -23.32
C GLY A 116 6.31 -5.28 -21.89
N GLU A 117 7.52 -5.80 -21.66
CA GLU A 117 8.16 -5.81 -20.33
C GLU A 117 8.51 -4.41 -19.83
N ASP A 118 9.07 -3.55 -20.68
CA ASP A 118 9.42 -2.17 -20.33
C ASP A 118 8.22 -1.38 -19.79
N ALA A 119 7.06 -1.56 -20.43
CA ALA A 119 5.80 -0.99 -20.00
C ALA A 119 5.41 -1.46 -18.59
N ALA A 120 5.51 -2.77 -18.35
CA ALA A 120 5.20 -3.37 -17.05
C ALA A 120 6.11 -2.84 -15.95
N VAL A 121 7.42 -2.79 -16.20
CA VAL A 121 8.43 -2.32 -15.25
C VAL A 121 8.23 -0.84 -14.91
N MET A 122 8.08 0.02 -15.93
CA MET A 122 7.87 1.45 -15.73
C MET A 122 6.56 1.73 -14.97
N GLY A 123 5.46 1.10 -15.39
CA GLY A 123 4.16 1.33 -14.75
C GLY A 123 4.07 0.76 -13.34
N ALA A 124 4.59 -0.45 -13.10
CA ALA A 124 4.64 -1.02 -11.75
C ALA A 124 5.50 -0.19 -10.79
N SER A 125 6.65 0.31 -11.25
CA SER A 125 7.51 1.20 -10.46
C SER A 125 6.80 2.52 -10.12
N THR A 126 6.09 3.09 -11.10
CA THR A 126 5.28 4.30 -10.89
C THR A 126 4.20 4.08 -9.84
N ILE A 127 3.45 2.97 -9.95
CA ILE A 127 2.41 2.62 -8.99
C ILE A 127 3.01 2.41 -7.59
N ALA A 128 4.13 1.69 -7.49
CA ALA A 128 4.79 1.40 -6.22
C ALA A 128 5.21 2.66 -5.45
N ILE A 129 5.56 3.74 -6.14
CA ILE A 129 5.87 5.04 -5.54
C ILE A 129 4.59 5.76 -5.11
N VAL A 130 3.61 5.87 -6.01
CA VAL A 130 2.40 6.67 -5.77
C VAL A 130 1.51 6.04 -4.69
N LEU A 131 1.53 4.70 -4.55
CA LEU A 131 0.63 3.99 -3.66
C LEU A 131 1.11 3.90 -2.20
N VAL A 132 2.35 4.31 -1.90
CA VAL A 132 2.92 4.29 -0.52
C VAL A 132 2.00 4.93 0.51
N PRO A 133 1.48 6.17 0.31
CA PRO A 133 0.62 6.80 1.30
C PRO A 133 -0.70 6.03 1.52
N GLY A 134 -1.22 5.41 0.46
CA GLY A 134 -2.42 4.58 0.51
C GLY A 134 -2.22 3.33 1.35
N TRP A 135 -1.07 2.66 1.19
CA TRP A 135 -0.73 1.50 2.02
C TRP A 135 -0.50 1.89 3.48
N VAL A 136 0.26 2.95 3.77
CA VAL A 136 0.57 3.37 5.14
C VAL A 136 -0.69 3.56 6.00
N GLY A 137 -1.75 4.18 5.46
CA GLY A 137 -3.01 4.38 6.18
C GLY A 137 -3.69 3.07 6.60
N THR A 138 -3.53 2.00 5.81
CA THR A 138 -4.12 0.68 6.07
C THR A 138 -3.27 -0.20 6.98
N LEU A 139 -1.95 0.08 7.08
CA LEU A 139 -1.01 -0.70 7.89
C LEU A 139 -1.12 -0.39 9.38
N MET A 140 -1.45 0.84 9.75
CA MET A 140 -1.53 1.23 11.16
C MET A 140 -2.56 0.40 11.96
N PRO A 141 -3.80 0.20 11.48
CA PRO A 141 -4.75 -0.69 12.15
C PRO A 141 -4.29 -2.16 12.24
N LEU A 142 -3.47 -2.62 11.30
CA LEU A 142 -2.91 -3.98 11.33
C LEU A 142 -1.87 -4.13 12.42
N VAL A 143 -0.99 -3.15 12.63
CA VAL A 143 -0.01 -3.16 13.74
C VAL A 143 -0.73 -3.17 15.09
N GLU A 144 -1.73 -2.31 15.26
CA GLU A 144 -2.52 -2.27 16.49
C GLU A 144 -3.23 -3.60 16.76
N ALA A 145 -3.81 -4.21 15.71
CA ALA A 145 -4.45 -5.51 15.82
C ALA A 145 -3.45 -6.62 16.14
N HIS A 146 -2.25 -6.57 15.54
CA HIS A 146 -1.18 -7.51 15.80
C HIS A 146 -0.79 -7.48 17.27
N ARG A 147 -0.51 -6.28 17.79
CA ARG A 147 -0.16 -6.03 19.19
C ARG A 147 -1.28 -6.49 20.13
N ALA A 148 -2.51 -6.08 19.86
CA ALA A 148 -3.66 -6.42 20.70
C ALA A 148 -3.99 -7.92 20.70
N SER A 149 -3.57 -8.66 19.67
CA SER A 149 -3.76 -10.12 19.57
C SER A 149 -2.66 -10.94 20.24
N ALA A 150 -1.59 -10.31 20.73
CA ALA A 150 -0.44 -11.01 21.32
C ALA A 150 -0.81 -11.86 22.54
N TRP A 151 -1.61 -11.31 23.48
CA TRP A 151 -2.05 -12.04 24.67
C TRP A 151 -2.96 -13.22 24.31
N LEU A 152 -3.86 -13.04 23.34
CA LEU A 152 -4.76 -14.09 22.87
C LEU A 152 -3.96 -15.21 22.19
N ALA A 153 -2.97 -14.84 21.38
CA ALA A 153 -2.08 -15.80 20.75
C ALA A 153 -1.31 -16.63 21.80
N SER A 154 -0.80 -15.99 22.86
CA SER A 154 -0.13 -16.73 23.95
C SER A 154 -1.08 -17.66 24.70
N SER A 155 -2.31 -17.24 25.00
CA SER A 155 -3.30 -18.09 25.69
C SER A 155 -3.76 -19.28 24.85
N LEU A 156 -3.70 -19.18 23.52
CA LEU A 156 -4.07 -20.24 22.59
C LEU A 156 -2.87 -21.09 22.13
N GLY A 157 -1.67 -20.87 22.68
CA GLY A 157 -0.45 -21.61 22.30
C GLY A 157 -0.01 -21.37 20.85
N ILE A 158 -0.38 -20.24 20.25
CA ILE A 158 0.00 -19.91 18.87
C ILE A 158 1.43 -19.38 18.86
N SER A 159 2.29 -20.02 18.06
CA SER A 159 3.69 -19.61 17.91
C SER A 159 3.83 -18.21 17.29
N GLU A 160 4.92 -17.52 17.61
CA GLU A 160 5.25 -16.21 17.01
C GLU A 160 5.38 -16.32 15.49
N VAL A 161 5.95 -17.43 15.00
CA VAL A 161 6.07 -17.72 13.56
C VAL A 161 4.70 -17.73 12.87
N ALA A 162 3.71 -18.41 13.46
CA ALA A 162 2.36 -18.42 12.93
C ALA A 162 1.74 -17.02 12.97
N ARG A 163 1.98 -16.25 14.04
CA ARG A 163 1.45 -14.89 14.19
C ARG A 163 2.02 -13.92 13.15
N VAL A 164 3.34 -13.96 12.93
CA VAL A 164 4.03 -13.16 11.90
C VAL A 164 3.62 -13.63 10.49
N GLY A 165 3.47 -14.94 10.27
CA GLY A 165 3.00 -15.49 9.01
C GLY A 165 1.60 -14.98 8.64
N VAL A 166 0.66 -14.97 9.59
CA VAL A 166 -0.68 -14.42 9.37
C VAL A 166 -0.63 -12.91 9.10
N LEU A 167 0.21 -12.16 9.82
CA LEU A 167 0.42 -10.73 9.54
C LEU A 167 0.95 -10.51 8.13
N ALA A 168 1.98 -11.26 7.71
CA ALA A 168 2.54 -11.20 6.37
C ALA A 168 1.48 -11.43 5.31
N THR A 169 0.64 -12.46 5.47
CA THR A 169 -0.48 -12.74 4.57
C THR A 169 -1.48 -11.59 4.50
N ALA A 170 -1.83 -10.98 5.64
CA ALA A 170 -2.75 -9.85 5.68
C ALA A 170 -2.19 -8.61 4.96
N VAL A 171 -0.90 -8.30 5.17
CA VAL A 171 -0.21 -7.17 4.53
C VAL A 171 -0.07 -7.42 3.03
N SER A 172 0.33 -8.62 2.62
CA SER A 172 0.40 -9.02 1.20
C SER A 172 -0.95 -8.93 0.51
N ALA A 173 -2.04 -9.33 1.17
CA ALA A 173 -3.39 -9.19 0.62
C ALA A 173 -3.77 -7.72 0.39
N VAL A 174 -3.43 -6.82 1.32
CA VAL A 174 -3.69 -5.37 1.17
C VAL A 174 -2.89 -4.78 0.01
N TYR A 175 -1.60 -5.11 -0.09
CA TYR A 175 -0.72 -4.64 -1.16
C TYR A 175 -1.16 -5.16 -2.53
N ALA A 176 -1.43 -6.47 -2.62
CA ALA A 176 -1.90 -7.11 -3.85
C ALA A 176 -3.26 -6.56 -4.31
N LEU A 177 -4.20 -6.31 -3.38
CA LEU A 177 -5.49 -5.71 -3.71
C LEU A 177 -5.33 -4.27 -4.22
N GLY A 178 -4.52 -3.46 -3.53
CA GLY A 178 -4.23 -2.10 -3.99
C GLY A 178 -3.58 -2.09 -5.38
N MET A 179 -2.63 -2.98 -5.61
CA MET A 179 -2.00 -3.14 -6.92
C MET A 179 -3.01 -3.61 -7.97
N ALA A 180 -3.86 -4.60 -7.69
CA ALA A 180 -4.87 -5.08 -8.64
C ALA A 180 -5.84 -3.97 -9.08
N ILE A 181 -6.26 -3.10 -8.14
CA ILE A 181 -7.07 -1.91 -8.45
C ILE A 181 -6.29 -0.97 -9.36
N ALA A 182 -5.02 -0.71 -9.05
CA ALA A 182 -4.16 0.16 -9.86
C ALA A 182 -3.94 -0.40 -11.28
N VAL A 183 -3.70 -1.70 -11.42
CA VAL A 183 -3.56 -2.37 -12.73
C VAL A 183 -4.86 -2.26 -13.53
N GLY A 184 -6.02 -2.48 -12.89
CA GLY A 184 -7.32 -2.30 -13.53
C GLY A 184 -7.55 -0.87 -14.04
N ALA A 185 -7.14 0.14 -13.25
CA ALA A 185 -7.21 1.53 -13.68
C ALA A 185 -6.19 1.86 -14.78
N ALA A 186 -4.97 1.31 -14.71
CA ALA A 186 -3.95 1.47 -15.74
C ALA A 186 -4.42 0.93 -17.10
N ALA A 187 -5.17 -0.18 -17.10
CA ALA A 187 -5.75 -0.77 -18.31
C ALA A 187 -6.67 0.20 -19.07
N LEU A 188 -7.41 1.06 -18.35
CA LEU A 188 -8.29 2.07 -18.95
C LEU A 188 -7.51 3.20 -19.64
N ALA A 189 -6.31 3.52 -19.15
CA ALA A 189 -5.51 4.62 -19.66
C ALA A 189 -4.49 4.19 -20.74
N PHE A 190 -3.94 2.98 -20.60
CA PHE A 190 -2.84 2.46 -21.41
C PHE A 190 -3.26 2.14 -22.86
N GLY A 191 -4.43 1.51 -23.05
CA GLY A 191 -4.94 1.17 -24.39
C GLY A 191 -4.12 0.15 -25.19
N GLY A 192 -3.16 -0.53 -24.58
CA GLY A 192 -2.31 -1.53 -25.24
C GLY A 192 -2.86 -2.96 -25.21
N SER A 193 -2.04 -3.92 -25.66
CA SER A 193 -2.46 -5.32 -25.81
C SER A 193 -2.75 -6.02 -24.48
N THR A 194 -3.65 -7.00 -24.51
CA THR A 194 -3.98 -7.87 -23.36
C THR A 194 -2.75 -8.58 -22.80
N ALA A 195 -1.81 -8.98 -23.66
CA ALA A 195 -0.53 -9.57 -23.24
C ALA A 195 0.30 -8.61 -22.38
N THR A 196 0.38 -7.33 -22.76
CA THR A 196 1.12 -6.33 -21.97
C THR A 196 0.45 -6.09 -20.63
N LEU A 197 -0.88 -6.03 -20.58
CA LEU A 197 -1.62 -5.93 -19.32
C LEU A 197 -1.45 -7.15 -18.41
N ALA A 198 -1.34 -8.36 -18.98
CA ALA A 198 -1.05 -9.57 -18.21
C ALA A 198 0.35 -9.50 -17.59
N THR A 199 1.38 -9.14 -18.37
CA THR A 199 2.74 -8.93 -17.84
C THR A 199 2.76 -7.86 -16.75
N PHE A 200 2.06 -6.75 -16.98
CA PHE A 200 1.91 -5.67 -16.02
C PHE A 200 1.28 -6.16 -14.70
N ALA A 201 0.21 -6.95 -14.78
CA ALA A 201 -0.45 -7.53 -13.62
C ALA A 201 0.49 -8.46 -12.83
N VAL A 202 1.20 -9.35 -13.52
CA VAL A 202 2.14 -10.31 -12.90
C VAL A 202 3.29 -9.57 -12.21
N VAL A 203 3.94 -8.64 -12.92
CA VAL A 203 5.08 -7.87 -12.39
C VAL A 203 4.63 -6.98 -11.24
N GLY A 204 3.54 -6.24 -11.41
CA GLY A 204 2.99 -5.36 -10.39
C GLY A 204 2.59 -6.11 -9.12
N ILE A 205 1.80 -7.19 -9.23
CA ILE A 205 1.34 -7.97 -8.07
C ILE A 205 2.52 -8.63 -7.37
N GLY A 206 3.44 -9.23 -8.12
CA GLY A 206 4.64 -9.83 -7.55
C GLY A 206 5.50 -8.81 -6.80
N ALA A 207 5.70 -7.62 -7.38
CA ALA A 207 6.42 -6.53 -6.73
C ALA A 207 5.70 -6.05 -5.45
N ALA A 208 4.36 -5.91 -5.50
CA ALA A 208 3.56 -5.53 -4.35
C ALA A 208 3.65 -6.55 -3.21
N VAL A 209 3.62 -7.86 -3.53
CA VAL A 209 3.79 -8.92 -2.53
C VAL A 209 5.20 -8.91 -1.95
N GLY A 210 6.24 -8.76 -2.76
CA GLY A 210 7.61 -8.64 -2.27
C GLY A 210 7.79 -7.45 -1.31
N ALA A 211 7.29 -6.27 -1.70
CA ALA A 211 7.29 -5.08 -0.84
C ALA A 211 6.47 -5.26 0.45
N ALA A 212 5.35 -5.98 0.38
CA ALA A 212 4.53 -6.31 1.54
C ALA A 212 5.27 -7.16 2.58
N LEU A 213 6.05 -8.14 2.12
CA LEU A 213 6.88 -8.98 3.00
C LEU A 213 7.99 -8.16 3.67
N VAL A 214 8.68 -7.29 2.93
CA VAL A 214 9.65 -6.35 3.51
C VAL A 214 8.98 -5.42 4.52
N THR A 215 7.82 -4.87 4.19
CA THR A 215 7.05 -4.00 5.09
C THR A 215 6.63 -4.74 6.35
N THR A 216 6.27 -6.02 6.25
CA THR A 216 5.89 -6.85 7.40
C THR A 216 7.00 -6.89 8.45
N ARG A 217 8.28 -6.96 8.04
CA ARG A 217 9.42 -6.88 8.97
C ARG A 217 9.43 -5.56 9.74
N ALA A 218 9.15 -4.45 9.07
CA ALA A 218 9.07 -3.14 9.71
C ALA A 218 7.88 -3.03 10.67
N LEU A 219 6.73 -3.64 10.37
CA LEU A 219 5.59 -3.70 11.28
C LEU A 219 5.92 -4.46 12.57
N VAL A 220 6.60 -5.62 12.45
CA VAL A 220 7.06 -6.40 13.61
C VAL A 220 8.06 -5.60 14.44
N TRP A 221 8.96 -4.86 13.79
CA TRP A 221 9.91 -3.99 14.48
C TRP A 221 9.23 -2.78 15.17
N ALA A 222 8.18 -2.23 14.56
CA ALA A 222 7.38 -1.16 15.14
C ALA A 222 6.61 -1.66 16.37
N ASP A 223 6.05 -2.87 16.34
CA ASP A 223 5.35 -3.49 17.47
C ASP A 223 6.25 -3.59 18.71
N ARG A 224 7.47 -4.12 18.53
CA ARG A 224 8.47 -4.25 19.60
C ARG A 224 8.93 -2.90 20.16
N GLY A 225 8.94 -1.85 19.33
CA GLY A 225 9.30 -0.49 19.72
C GLY A 225 8.18 0.31 20.39
N GLY A 226 7.07 -0.32 20.80
CA GLY A 226 5.94 0.38 21.43
C GLY A 226 4.91 0.94 20.45
N GLY A 227 4.99 0.59 19.17
CA GLY A 227 4.02 0.98 18.14
C GLY A 227 4.30 2.34 17.50
N ASP A 228 5.56 2.72 17.33
CA ASP A 228 5.95 3.98 16.69
C ASP A 228 5.49 4.02 15.21
N PRO A 229 4.56 4.92 14.83
CA PRO A 229 4.06 5.03 13.46
C PRO A 229 5.16 5.38 12.45
N SER A 230 6.22 6.08 12.88
CA SER A 230 7.30 6.50 11.98
C SER A 230 8.02 5.31 11.35
N ARG A 231 8.17 4.21 12.10
CA ARG A 231 8.81 2.96 11.65
C ARG A 231 7.99 2.23 10.60
N VAL A 232 6.66 2.30 10.72
CA VAL A 232 5.73 1.73 9.73
C VAL A 232 5.84 2.49 8.41
N VAL A 233 5.83 3.82 8.49
CA VAL A 233 5.95 4.71 7.33
C VAL A 233 7.30 4.51 6.66
N SER A 234 8.41 4.57 7.41
CA SER A 234 9.75 4.37 6.87
C SER A 234 9.91 2.98 6.26
N GLY A 235 9.33 1.95 6.89
CA GLY A 235 9.32 0.58 6.36
C GLY A 235 8.64 0.46 5.01
N ALA A 236 7.44 1.06 4.86
CA ALA A 236 6.72 1.07 3.59
C ALA A 236 7.48 1.85 2.50
N VAL A 237 8.06 3.02 2.85
CA VAL A 237 8.87 3.82 1.92
C VAL A 237 10.11 3.05 1.46
N VAL A 238 10.85 2.43 2.39
CA VAL A 238 12.04 1.62 2.06
C VAL A 238 11.65 0.41 1.22
N ALA A 239 10.56 -0.28 1.55
CA ALA A 239 10.09 -1.42 0.76
C ALA A 239 9.76 -1.02 -0.69
N SER A 240 9.09 0.11 -0.89
CA SER A 240 8.83 0.65 -2.23
C SER A 240 10.10 1.09 -2.95
N ALA A 241 11.05 1.71 -2.26
CA ALA A 241 12.33 2.08 -2.85
C ALA A 241 13.13 0.84 -3.33
N VAL A 242 13.16 -0.22 -2.52
CA VAL A 242 13.77 -1.51 -2.89
C VAL A 242 13.03 -2.14 -4.07
N ALA A 243 11.69 -2.10 -4.08
CA ALA A 243 10.89 -2.61 -5.20
C ALA A 243 11.23 -1.89 -6.51
N VAL A 244 11.29 -0.55 -6.49
CA VAL A 244 11.68 0.26 -7.65
C VAL A 244 13.11 -0.07 -8.07
N ALA A 245 14.06 -0.14 -7.14
CA ALA A 245 15.44 -0.48 -7.45
C ALA A 245 15.56 -1.86 -8.12
N CYS A 246 14.89 -2.89 -7.57
CA CYS A 246 14.87 -4.22 -8.16
C CYS A 246 14.26 -4.21 -9.57
N LEU A 247 13.12 -3.54 -9.76
CA LEU A 247 12.46 -3.48 -11.06
C LEU A 247 13.27 -2.71 -12.11
N VAL A 248 13.86 -1.58 -11.74
CA VAL A 248 14.66 -0.75 -12.65
C VAL A 248 15.95 -1.45 -13.06
N TRP A 249 16.62 -2.14 -12.13
CA TRP A 249 17.91 -2.80 -12.41
C TRP A 249 17.77 -4.17 -13.09
N LEU A 250 16.72 -4.92 -12.76
CA LEU A 250 16.60 -6.33 -13.17
C LEU A 250 15.35 -6.59 -14.04
N GLY A 251 14.61 -5.55 -14.41
CA GLY A 251 13.37 -5.68 -15.18
C GLY A 251 12.31 -6.51 -14.42
N ALA A 252 11.56 -7.35 -15.16
CA ALA A 252 10.57 -8.24 -14.56
C ALA A 252 11.20 -9.28 -13.63
N ALA A 253 12.44 -9.71 -13.88
CA ALA A 253 13.16 -10.64 -13.00
C ALA A 253 13.43 -10.03 -11.61
N GLY A 254 13.43 -8.70 -11.48
CA GLY A 254 13.53 -7.99 -10.21
C GLY A 254 12.43 -8.38 -9.20
N VAL A 255 11.28 -8.86 -9.66
CA VAL A 255 10.21 -9.39 -8.81
C VAL A 255 10.71 -10.57 -7.97
N LEU A 256 11.49 -11.48 -8.56
CA LEU A 256 12.04 -12.64 -7.84
C LEU A 256 13.03 -12.20 -6.76
N GLY A 257 13.89 -11.23 -7.08
CA GLY A 257 14.81 -10.63 -6.12
C GLY A 257 14.07 -9.97 -4.95
N LEU A 258 13.02 -9.20 -5.25
CA LEU A 258 12.21 -8.55 -4.20
C LEU A 258 11.46 -9.57 -3.34
N LEU A 259 10.92 -10.64 -3.93
CA LEU A 259 10.30 -11.73 -3.17
C LEU A 259 11.32 -12.42 -2.26
N ALA A 260 12.53 -12.70 -2.75
CA ALA A 260 13.59 -13.30 -1.96
C ALA A 260 14.00 -12.39 -0.77
N ILE A 261 14.19 -11.09 -1.02
CA ILE A 261 14.48 -10.10 0.02
C ILE A 261 13.33 -10.04 1.04
N GLY A 262 12.09 -10.02 0.58
CA GLY A 262 10.90 -10.02 1.43
C GLY A 262 10.78 -11.27 2.30
N ILE A 263 11.00 -12.45 1.73
CA ILE A 263 11.02 -13.72 2.46
C ILE A 263 12.13 -13.67 3.52
N ALA A 264 13.37 -13.30 3.16
CA ALA A 264 14.47 -13.17 4.10
C ALA A 264 14.17 -12.17 5.23
N ALA A 265 13.56 -11.02 4.91
CA ALA A 265 13.14 -10.03 5.88
C ALA A 265 12.09 -10.58 6.86
N THR A 266 11.09 -11.33 6.37
CA THR A 266 10.07 -11.95 7.25
C THR A 266 10.62 -13.10 8.09
N LEU A 267 11.60 -13.85 7.58
CA LEU A 267 12.29 -14.90 8.32
C LEU A 267 13.15 -14.31 9.46
N THR A 268 13.91 -13.25 9.20
CA THR A 268 14.75 -12.57 10.21
C THR A 268 13.96 -11.76 11.22
N ALA A 269 12.69 -11.44 10.93
CA ALA A 269 11.77 -10.88 11.92
C ALA A 269 11.59 -11.80 13.14
N ARG A 270 11.81 -13.11 12.98
CA ARG A 270 11.55 -14.16 13.98
C ARG A 270 12.64 -14.29 15.04
N THR A 271 13.86 -13.89 14.73
CA THR A 271 15.07 -14.24 15.52
C THR A 271 15.61 -13.11 16.38
N SER A 272 14.95 -11.95 16.37
CA SER A 272 15.29 -10.75 17.16
C SER A 272 14.15 -10.42 18.09
#